data_AF-A0A2X4NF53-F1
#
_entry.id   AF-A0A2X4NF53-F1
#
_cell.length_a   1.000
_cell.length_b   1.000
_cell.length_c   1.000
_cell.angle_alpha   90.00
_cell.angle_beta   90.00
_cell.angle_gamma   90.00
#
_symmetry.space_group_name_H-M   'P 1'
#
loop_
_entity.id
_entity.type
_entity.pdbx_description
1 polymer ?
#
loop_
_entity_poly.entity_id
_entity_poly.type
_entity_poly.pdbx_seq_one_letter_code
_entity_poly.pdbx_strand_id
1 'polypeptide(L)'
;MITTKDIIIDPHDTLRARAEEVKAPISDEDKATLRGLLEYVIASQDDEKAEKLGLKPGIGLAAPQINVSKRMIAVHIPDDENPENTVSYALYNPKIISNSVAKCYLAGGEGCLSVDKEIQGYVPRYSKIKVVGYNENDEKITLTLTDLPSICFQHEIDHLNGIMFYDHINKENPFDVPAEYEKL
;
A
#
# COMPACT_ATOMS: atom_id res chain seq x y z
N MET A 1 -0.22 19.06 4.24
CA MET A 1 -0.71 18.06 3.27
C MET A 1 0.50 17.48 2.58
N ILE A 2 0.56 16.15 2.48
CA ILE A 2 1.61 15.42 1.77
C ILE A 2 1.44 15.68 0.26
N THR A 3 2.55 15.78 -0.47
CA THR A 3 2.61 15.94 -1.92
C THR A 3 3.63 14.96 -2.51
N THR A 4 3.70 14.85 -3.84
CA THR A 4 4.69 13.98 -4.52
C THR A 4 6.14 14.35 -4.15
N LYS A 5 6.41 15.59 -3.74
CA LYS A 5 7.76 16.03 -3.33
C LYS A 5 8.22 15.42 -2.00
N ASP A 6 7.27 15.01 -1.17
CA ASP A 6 7.54 14.36 0.10
C ASP A 6 7.81 12.86 -0.08
N ILE A 7 7.46 12.29 -1.24
CA ILE A 7 7.67 10.88 -1.56
C ILE A 7 9.12 10.64 -1.93
N ILE A 8 9.83 9.83 -1.14
CA ILE A 8 11.19 9.41 -1.43
C ILE A 8 11.22 8.36 -2.55
N ILE A 9 12.27 8.40 -3.36
CA ILE A 9 12.48 7.52 -4.52
C ILE A 9 13.60 6.52 -4.23
N ASP A 10 13.46 5.29 -4.70
CA ASP A 10 14.46 4.24 -4.64
C ASP A 10 15.71 4.59 -5.49
N PRO A 11 16.95 4.40 -4.98
CA PRO A 11 17.31 3.84 -3.68
C PRO A 11 17.41 4.90 -2.57
N HIS A 12 16.53 4.81 -1.57
CA HIS A 12 16.61 5.57 -0.32
C HIS A 12 16.53 4.59 0.86
N ASP A 13 17.44 4.72 1.83
CA ASP A 13 17.64 3.72 2.90
C ASP A 13 16.36 3.40 3.68
N THR A 14 15.52 4.40 3.96
CA THR A 14 14.23 4.23 4.63
C THR A 14 13.30 3.24 3.93
N LEU A 15 13.33 3.14 2.59
CA LEU A 15 12.51 2.19 1.83
C LEU A 15 12.95 0.73 2.01
N ARG A 16 14.17 0.51 2.51
CA ARG A 16 14.74 -0.82 2.80
C ARG A 16 14.84 -1.11 4.29
N ALA A 17 14.54 -0.13 5.14
CA ALA A 17 14.48 -0.30 6.59
C ALA A 17 13.16 -0.95 7.02
N ARG A 18 13.20 -1.70 8.12
CA ARG A 18 11.98 -2.16 8.78
C ARG A 18 11.41 -1.01 9.62
N ALA A 19 10.16 -0.64 9.35
CA ALA A 19 9.48 0.44 10.04
C ALA A 19 9.15 0.09 11.50
N GLU A 20 9.25 1.08 12.38
CA GLU A 20 9.02 0.95 13.82
C GLU A 20 7.53 0.88 14.17
N GLU A 21 7.19 0.07 15.17
CA GLU A 21 5.82 0.02 15.69
C GLU A 21 5.40 1.36 16.29
N VAL A 22 4.18 1.78 15.98
CA VAL A 22 3.55 2.96 16.57
C VAL A 22 3.06 2.59 17.97
N LYS A 23 3.39 3.40 18.98
CA LYS A 23 2.96 3.15 20.36
C LYS A 23 1.49 3.56 20.54
N ALA A 24 0.75 2.76 21.31
CA ALA A 24 -0.59 3.10 21.77
C ALA A 24 -0.52 3.73 23.18
N PRO A 25 -1.32 4.77 23.48
CA PRO A 25 -2.20 5.48 22.56
C PRO A 25 -1.40 6.26 21.50
N ILE A 26 -1.94 6.32 20.28
CA ILE A 26 -1.29 7.00 19.16
C ILE A 26 -1.13 8.50 19.43
N SER A 27 0.06 9.04 19.15
CA SER A 27 0.38 10.46 19.33
C SER A 27 -0.34 11.35 18.32
N ASP A 28 -0.51 12.64 18.62
CA ASP A 28 -1.16 13.57 17.69
C ASP A 28 -0.36 13.76 16.39
N GLU A 29 0.97 13.68 16.45
CA GLU A 29 1.86 13.69 15.29
C GLU A 29 1.63 12.47 14.40
N ASP A 30 1.49 11.29 15.00
CA ASP A 30 1.24 10.05 14.28
C ASP A 30 -0.17 10.01 13.69
N LYS A 31 -1.18 10.56 14.38
CA LYS A 31 -2.52 10.76 13.82
C LYS A 31 -2.50 11.68 12.61
N ALA A 32 -1.78 12.81 12.71
CA ALA A 32 -1.64 13.75 11.60
C ALA A 32 -0.96 13.10 10.39
N THR A 33 0.07 12.28 10.63
CA THR A 33 0.73 11.49 9.58
C THR A 33 -0.26 10.53 8.92
N LEU A 34 -0.98 9.75 9.72
CA LEU A 34 -1.94 8.75 9.22
C LEU A 34 -3.06 9.38 8.38
N ARG A 35 -3.61 10.51 8.82
CA ARG A 35 -4.58 11.31 8.06
C ARG A 35 -3.99 11.84 6.77
N GLY A 36 -2.78 12.39 6.85
CA GLY A 36 -2.08 12.94 5.69
C GLY A 36 -1.86 11.90 4.59
N LEU A 37 -1.53 10.65 4.96
CA LEU A 37 -1.38 9.55 4.00
C LEU A 37 -2.70 9.32 3.25
N LEU A 38 -3.82 9.21 3.97
CA LEU A 38 -5.12 8.98 3.36
C LEU A 38 -5.59 10.17 2.51
N GLU A 39 -5.40 11.38 2.99
CA GLU A 39 -5.68 12.61 2.25
C GLU A 39 -4.91 12.66 0.93
N TYR A 40 -3.63 12.28 0.92
CA TYR A 40 -2.84 12.18 -0.32
C TYR A 40 -3.48 11.17 -1.29
N VAL A 41 -3.74 9.94 -0.84
CA VAL A 41 -4.24 8.87 -1.73
C VAL A 41 -5.56 9.28 -2.36
N ILE A 42 -6.52 9.79 -1.56
CA ILE A 42 -7.82 10.26 -2.05
C ILE A 42 -7.65 11.44 -3.01
N ALA A 43 -6.85 12.46 -2.64
CA ALA A 43 -6.67 13.64 -3.49
C ALA A 43 -5.94 13.33 -4.79
N SER A 44 -5.09 12.29 -4.81
CA SER A 44 -4.35 11.87 -6.00
C SER A 44 -5.22 11.25 -7.08
N GLN A 45 -6.43 10.80 -6.75
CA GLN A 45 -7.39 10.17 -7.67
C GLN A 45 -8.41 11.16 -8.26
N ASP A 46 -8.35 12.43 -7.85
CA ASP A 46 -9.16 13.52 -8.38
C ASP A 46 -8.28 14.34 -9.33
N ASP A 47 -8.61 14.36 -10.62
CA ASP A 47 -7.77 14.97 -11.67
C ASP A 47 -7.46 16.46 -11.39
N GLU A 48 -8.44 17.23 -10.92
CA GLU A 48 -8.27 18.67 -10.65
C GLU A 48 -7.33 18.87 -9.45
N LYS A 49 -7.52 18.10 -8.38
CA LYS A 49 -6.65 18.16 -7.20
C LYS A 49 -5.25 17.65 -7.51
N ALA A 50 -5.13 16.56 -8.26
CA ALA A 50 -3.87 15.97 -8.64
C ALA A 50 -3.03 16.93 -9.48
N GLU A 51 -3.63 17.59 -10.47
CA GLU A 51 -2.93 18.62 -11.27
C GLU A 51 -2.52 19.81 -10.40
N LYS A 52 -3.47 20.38 -9.63
CA LYS A 52 -3.24 21.58 -8.82
C LYS A 52 -2.19 21.40 -7.75
N LEU A 53 -2.12 20.21 -7.14
CA LEU A 53 -1.22 19.90 -6.03
C LEU A 53 0.03 19.13 -6.49
N GLY A 54 0.13 18.78 -7.78
CA GLY A 54 1.23 18.00 -8.35
C GLY A 54 1.32 16.59 -7.78
N LEU A 55 0.18 15.92 -7.60
CA LEU A 55 0.08 14.55 -7.08
C LEU A 55 0.19 13.55 -8.22
N LYS A 56 0.80 12.40 -7.93
CA LYS A 56 0.74 11.23 -8.82
C LYS A 56 -0.36 10.29 -8.32
N PRO A 57 -1.29 9.85 -9.18
CA PRO A 57 -2.36 8.94 -8.80
C PRO A 57 -1.82 7.66 -8.17
N GLY A 58 -2.43 7.24 -7.07
CA GLY A 58 -2.14 5.98 -6.38
C GLY A 58 -3.33 5.51 -5.57
N ILE A 59 -3.38 4.20 -5.30
CA ILE A 59 -4.44 3.57 -4.48
C ILE A 59 -3.98 3.20 -3.07
N GLY A 60 -2.70 3.44 -2.76
CA GLY A 60 -2.09 3.19 -1.46
C GLY A 60 -0.85 4.04 -1.24
N LEU A 61 -0.49 4.23 0.03
CA LEU A 61 0.73 4.90 0.47
C LEU A 61 1.13 4.44 1.89
N ALA A 62 2.40 4.13 2.08
CA ALA A 62 2.98 3.78 3.38
C ALA A 62 3.87 4.90 3.94
N ALA A 63 3.88 5.07 5.26
CA ALA A 63 4.70 6.09 5.92
C ALA A 63 6.21 6.06 5.56
N PRO A 64 6.87 4.90 5.38
CA PRO A 64 8.26 4.88 4.92
C PRO A 64 8.49 5.63 3.60
N GLN A 65 7.49 5.67 2.71
CA GLN A 65 7.57 6.37 1.43
C GLN A 65 7.60 7.89 1.57
N ILE A 66 7.20 8.45 2.72
CA ILE A 66 7.34 9.88 3.05
C ILE A 66 8.50 10.11 4.03
N ASN A 67 9.47 9.18 4.07
CA ASN A 67 10.60 9.17 4.98
C ASN A 67 10.23 9.09 6.48
N VAL A 68 9.04 8.59 6.82
CA VAL A 68 8.62 8.33 8.20
C VAL A 68 8.69 6.84 8.45
N SER A 69 9.74 6.37 9.12
CA SER A 69 9.98 4.93 9.37
C SER A 69 9.08 4.36 10.49
N LYS A 70 7.76 4.48 10.33
CA LYS A 70 6.73 3.96 11.26
C LYS A 70 5.74 3.08 10.52
N ARG A 71 5.15 2.11 11.23
CA ARG A 71 4.19 1.15 10.67
C ARG A 71 2.82 1.79 10.44
N MET A 72 2.67 2.55 9.36
CA MET A 72 1.41 3.20 8.97
C MET A 72 1.19 3.08 7.47
N ILE A 73 -0.04 2.78 7.07
CA ILE A 73 -0.46 2.72 5.68
C ILE A 73 -1.79 3.45 5.50
N ALA A 74 -2.04 3.93 4.29
CA ALA A 74 -3.35 4.31 3.81
C ALA A 74 -3.64 3.58 2.49
N VAL A 75 -4.89 3.17 2.31
CA VAL A 75 -5.41 2.54 1.08
C VAL A 75 -6.75 3.17 0.75
N HIS A 76 -6.96 3.53 -0.50
CA HIS A 76 -8.23 4.02 -1.02
C HIS A 76 -8.49 3.43 -2.42
N ILE A 77 -9.50 2.58 -2.52
CA ILE A 77 -9.95 1.95 -3.76
C ILE A 77 -11.47 2.18 -3.84
N PRO A 78 -11.93 3.14 -4.64
CA PRO A 78 -13.36 3.39 -4.84
C PRO A 78 -14.01 2.25 -5.64
N ASP A 79 -15.30 2.03 -5.37
CA ASP A 79 -16.18 1.21 -6.20
C ASP A 79 -17.35 2.10 -6.66
N ASP A 80 -17.28 2.59 -7.90
CA ASP A 80 -18.26 3.53 -8.45
C ASP A 80 -19.64 2.89 -8.65
N GLU A 81 -19.69 1.57 -8.86
CA GLU A 81 -20.95 0.84 -9.05
C GLU A 81 -21.63 0.55 -7.72
N ASN A 82 -20.85 0.25 -6.68
CA ASN A 82 -21.32 -0.06 -5.34
C ASN A 82 -20.48 0.69 -4.29
N PRO A 83 -20.77 1.98 -4.01
CA PRO A 83 -19.97 2.81 -3.11
C PRO A 83 -19.77 2.22 -1.70
N GLU A 84 -20.67 1.37 -1.23
CA GLU A 84 -20.56 0.62 0.03
C GLU A 84 -19.39 -0.38 0.07
N ASN A 85 -18.90 -0.80 -1.10
CA ASN A 85 -17.75 -1.69 -1.23
C ASN A 85 -16.42 -0.94 -1.30
N THR A 86 -16.43 0.40 -1.30
CA THR A 86 -15.22 1.23 -1.30
C THR A 86 -14.29 0.83 -0.15
N VAL A 87 -13.06 0.47 -0.48
CA VAL A 87 -12.03 0.13 0.51
C VAL A 87 -11.23 1.40 0.81
N SER A 88 -11.50 2.03 1.95
CA SER A 88 -10.84 3.26 2.36
C SER A 88 -10.41 3.18 3.83
N TYR A 89 -9.12 2.99 4.07
CA TYR A 89 -8.58 2.77 5.42
C TYR A 89 -7.23 3.47 5.60
N ALA A 90 -7.04 4.07 6.78
CA ALA A 90 -5.74 4.48 7.29
C ALA A 90 -5.48 3.69 8.58
N LEU A 91 -4.45 2.84 8.57
CA LEU A 91 -4.15 1.94 9.67
C LEU A 91 -2.71 2.11 10.16
N TYR A 92 -2.55 2.13 11.48
CA TYR A 92 -1.25 1.92 12.12
C TYR A 92 -1.10 0.49 12.63
N ASN A 93 0.16 0.03 12.71
CA ASN A 93 0.56 -1.34 13.00
C ASN A 93 -0.22 -2.42 12.22
N PRO A 94 -0.47 -2.26 10.90
CA PRO A 94 -1.16 -3.28 10.13
C PRO A 94 -0.29 -4.55 10.02
N LYS A 95 -0.94 -5.71 10.14
CA LYS A 95 -0.31 -7.03 10.06
C LYS A 95 -1.25 -8.03 9.40
N ILE A 96 -0.73 -8.78 8.43
CA ILE A 96 -1.40 -9.97 7.89
C ILE A 96 -1.35 -11.07 8.96
N ILE A 97 -2.51 -11.51 9.44
CA ILE A 97 -2.66 -12.57 10.45
C ILE A 97 -3.03 -13.93 9.86
N SER A 98 -3.51 -13.96 8.62
CA SER A 98 -3.70 -15.19 7.84
C SER A 98 -3.76 -14.85 6.35
N ASN A 99 -3.38 -15.78 5.49
CA ASN A 99 -3.49 -15.66 4.04
C ASN A 99 -3.96 -16.97 3.40
N SER A 100 -4.41 -16.91 2.15
CA SER A 100 -4.72 -18.08 1.34
C SER A 100 -3.47 -18.83 0.91
N VAL A 101 -3.63 -20.10 0.55
CA VAL A 101 -2.61 -20.83 -0.23
C VAL A 101 -2.59 -20.32 -1.68
N ALA A 102 -3.78 -20.07 -2.24
CA ALA A 102 -3.93 -19.50 -3.58
C ALA A 102 -3.27 -18.11 -3.67
N LYS A 103 -2.62 -17.86 -4.81
CA LYS A 103 -2.01 -16.58 -5.15
C LYS A 103 -2.66 -16.00 -6.40
N CYS A 104 -2.54 -14.69 -6.53
CA CYS A 104 -2.95 -13.92 -7.70
C CYS A 104 -1.86 -12.91 -8.09
N TYR A 105 -2.05 -12.27 -9.25
CA TYR A 105 -1.19 -11.19 -9.74
C TYR A 105 -1.99 -10.31 -10.70
N LEU A 106 -1.60 -9.03 -10.85
CA LEU A 106 -2.16 -8.14 -11.88
C LEU A 106 -1.54 -8.47 -13.25
N ALA A 107 -2.38 -8.57 -14.27
CA ALA A 107 -1.93 -8.82 -15.64
C ALA A 107 -0.95 -7.74 -16.17
N GLY A 108 -1.08 -6.50 -15.69
CA GLY A 108 -0.21 -5.37 -16.04
C GLY A 108 1.02 -5.21 -15.15
N GLY A 109 1.22 -6.06 -14.15
CA GLY A 109 2.21 -5.84 -13.10
C GLY A 109 1.78 -4.79 -12.07
N GLU A 110 2.71 -4.36 -11.22
CA GLU A 110 2.50 -3.29 -10.24
C GLU A 110 3.39 -2.08 -10.56
N GLY A 111 2.95 -0.89 -10.13
CA GLY A 111 3.76 0.32 -10.05
C GLY A 111 3.91 0.76 -8.59
N CYS A 112 4.85 1.67 -8.33
CA CYS A 112 5.07 2.23 -6.99
C CYS A 112 5.45 3.72 -7.12
N LEU A 113 4.86 4.57 -6.28
CA LEU A 113 5.16 6.01 -6.26
C LEU A 113 6.64 6.30 -5.92
N SER A 114 7.29 5.38 -5.21
CA SER A 114 8.71 5.45 -4.84
C SER A 114 9.66 4.84 -5.88
N VAL A 115 9.16 4.44 -7.06
CA VAL A 115 9.99 3.91 -8.15
C VAL A 115 9.76 4.76 -9.40
N ASP A 116 10.81 5.41 -9.90
CA ASP A 116 10.77 6.31 -11.05
C ASP A 116 10.90 5.61 -12.41
N LYS A 117 11.12 4.30 -12.39
CA LYS A 117 11.36 3.45 -13.56
C LYS A 117 10.22 2.48 -13.72
N GLU A 118 9.86 2.21 -14.96
CA GLU A 118 8.97 1.09 -15.26
C GLU A 118 9.73 -0.22 -15.03
N ILE A 119 9.19 -1.09 -14.17
CA ILE A 119 9.69 -2.44 -13.94
C ILE A 119 8.57 -3.40 -14.27
N GLN A 120 8.75 -4.15 -15.35
CA GLN A 120 7.74 -5.07 -15.85
C GLN A 120 7.92 -6.46 -15.23
N GLY A 121 6.79 -7.11 -14.95
CA GLY A 121 6.74 -8.48 -14.46
C GLY A 121 5.52 -8.73 -13.59
N TYR A 122 5.17 -9.99 -13.42
CA TYR A 122 4.12 -10.40 -12.50
C TYR A 122 4.63 -10.34 -11.07
N VAL A 123 3.79 -9.78 -10.20
CA VAL A 123 4.05 -9.63 -8.76
C VAL A 123 3.10 -10.56 -8.02
N PRO A 124 3.52 -11.78 -7.65
CA PRO A 124 2.62 -12.74 -7.02
C PRO A 124 2.27 -12.33 -5.59
N ARG A 125 0.98 -12.20 -5.32
CA ARG A 125 0.39 -11.87 -4.01
C ARG A 125 -0.53 -12.99 -3.55
N TYR A 126 -0.85 -13.06 -2.28
CA TYR A 126 -1.92 -13.95 -1.80
C TYR A 126 -3.28 -13.43 -2.27
N SER A 127 -4.12 -14.31 -2.84
CA SER A 127 -5.45 -13.92 -3.35
C SER A 127 -6.37 -13.42 -2.24
N LYS A 128 -6.19 -13.92 -1.01
CA LYS A 128 -6.96 -13.51 0.16
C LYS A 128 -6.07 -13.33 1.37
N ILE A 129 -6.26 -12.23 2.09
CA ILE A 129 -5.58 -11.96 3.35
C ILE A 129 -6.57 -11.55 4.44
N LYS A 130 -6.20 -11.80 5.69
CA LYS A 130 -6.82 -11.19 6.86
C LYS A 130 -5.81 -10.26 7.51
N VAL A 131 -6.16 -8.99 7.64
CA VAL A 131 -5.31 -7.95 8.22
C VAL A 131 -5.90 -7.49 9.54
N VAL A 132 -5.04 -7.26 10.52
CA VAL A 132 -5.36 -6.56 11.76
C VAL A 132 -4.50 -5.31 11.85
N GLY A 133 -5.09 -4.19 12.24
CA GLY A 133 -4.40 -2.93 12.53
C GLY A 133 -5.27 -2.07 13.44
N TYR A 134 -4.90 -0.81 13.59
CA TYR A 134 -5.62 0.15 14.43
C TYR A 134 -5.84 1.45 13.67
N ASN A 135 -6.97 2.11 13.87
CA ASN A 135 -7.23 3.43 13.29
C ASN A 135 -6.67 4.55 14.19
N GLU A 136 -6.87 5.82 13.80
CA GLU A 136 -6.42 6.99 14.57
C GLU A 136 -7.03 7.15 15.97
N ASN A 137 -8.09 6.41 16.28
CA ASN A 137 -8.77 6.40 17.59
C ASN A 137 -8.31 5.22 18.47
N ASP A 138 -7.23 4.52 18.09
CA ASP A 138 -6.75 3.30 18.74
C ASP A 138 -7.76 2.13 18.67
N GLU A 139 -8.75 2.19 17.78
CA GLU A 139 -9.73 1.13 17.60
C GLU A 139 -9.15 0.03 16.71
N LYS A 140 -9.25 -1.22 17.17
CA LYS A 140 -8.77 -2.38 16.43
C LYS A 140 -9.67 -2.64 15.23
N ILE A 141 -9.08 -2.63 14.04
CA ILE A 141 -9.74 -2.96 12.77
C ILE A 141 -9.28 -4.35 12.32
N THR A 142 -10.23 -5.19 11.89
CA THR A 142 -9.94 -6.50 11.31
C THR A 142 -10.62 -6.59 9.95
N LEU A 143 -9.84 -6.79 8.89
CA LEU A 143 -10.31 -6.82 7.51
C LEU A 143 -10.03 -8.18 6.89
N THR A 144 -10.95 -8.66 6.06
CA THR A 144 -10.72 -9.78 5.15
C THR A 144 -10.80 -9.23 3.74
N LEU A 145 -9.68 -9.31 3.01
CA LEU A 145 -9.51 -8.65 1.71
C LEU A 145 -9.24 -9.72 0.66
N THR A 146 -9.80 -9.53 -0.53
CA THR A 146 -9.55 -10.36 -1.72
C THR A 146 -9.06 -9.47 -2.86
N ASP A 147 -8.57 -10.09 -3.93
CA ASP A 147 -8.34 -9.44 -5.23
C ASP A 147 -7.47 -8.17 -5.14
N LEU A 148 -7.86 -7.08 -5.81
CA LEU A 148 -7.12 -5.83 -5.83
C LEU A 148 -6.88 -5.24 -4.42
N PRO A 149 -7.88 -5.17 -3.51
CA PRO A 149 -7.63 -4.79 -2.11
C PRO A 149 -6.60 -5.66 -1.39
N SER A 150 -6.58 -6.97 -1.64
CA SER A 150 -5.57 -7.88 -1.07
C SER A 150 -4.18 -7.53 -1.58
N ILE A 151 -4.04 -7.27 -2.88
CA ILE A 151 -2.76 -6.88 -3.52
C ILE A 151 -2.26 -5.55 -2.94
N CYS A 152 -3.11 -4.53 -2.91
CA CYS A 152 -2.75 -3.20 -2.43
C CYS A 152 -2.29 -3.24 -0.97
N PHE A 153 -3.02 -3.91 -0.08
CA PHE A 153 -2.59 -4.04 1.32
C PHE A 153 -1.27 -4.80 1.49
N GLN A 154 -1.02 -5.83 0.68
CA GLN A 154 0.27 -6.52 0.71
C GLN A 154 1.41 -5.61 0.26
N HIS A 155 1.20 -4.81 -0.79
CA HIS A 155 2.16 -3.80 -1.26
C HIS A 155 2.51 -2.81 -0.15
N GLU A 156 1.50 -2.20 0.48
CA GLU A 156 1.75 -1.21 1.53
C GLU A 156 2.38 -1.82 2.80
N ILE A 157 2.00 -3.05 3.17
CA ILE A 157 2.59 -3.75 4.31
C ILE A 157 4.05 -4.15 4.03
N ASP A 158 4.40 -4.44 2.77
CA ASP A 158 5.77 -4.73 2.35
C ASP A 158 6.70 -3.53 2.54
N HIS A 159 6.23 -2.31 2.23
CA HIS A 159 6.98 -1.09 2.52
C HIS A 159 7.33 -0.96 4.00
N LEU A 160 6.46 -1.42 4.91
CA LEU A 160 6.76 -1.43 6.36
C LEU A 160 7.84 -2.43 6.75
N ASN A 161 8.20 -3.35 5.87
CA ASN A 161 9.19 -4.40 6.07
C ASN A 161 10.44 -4.21 5.20
N GLY A 162 10.56 -3.09 4.49
CA GLY A 162 11.69 -2.81 3.59
C GLY A 162 11.67 -3.59 2.28
N ILE A 163 10.49 -4.09 1.88
CA ILE A 163 10.28 -4.92 0.70
C ILE A 163 9.64 -4.05 -0.39
N MET A 164 10.17 -4.13 -1.61
CA MET A 164 9.64 -3.44 -2.79
C MET A 164 8.92 -4.46 -3.68
N PHE A 165 7.91 -4.02 -4.44
CA PHE A 165 7.11 -4.94 -5.28
C PHE A 165 7.97 -5.80 -6.21
N TYR A 166 9.03 -5.22 -6.78
CA TYR A 166 9.92 -5.91 -7.71
C TYR A 166 10.77 -7.01 -7.06
N ASP A 167 10.83 -7.07 -5.72
CA ASP A 167 11.48 -8.17 -5.01
C ASP A 167 10.71 -9.49 -5.16
N HIS A 168 9.41 -9.43 -5.51
CA HIS A 168 8.57 -10.60 -5.78
C HIS A 168 8.58 -11.05 -7.24
N ILE A 169 9.14 -10.24 -8.15
CA ILE A 169 9.22 -10.57 -9.58
C ILE A 169 10.27 -11.67 -9.78
N ASN A 170 9.95 -12.66 -10.61
CA ASN A 170 10.90 -13.69 -11.01
C ASN A 170 12.07 -13.06 -11.79
N LYS A 171 13.29 -13.22 -11.25
CA LYS A 171 14.50 -12.57 -11.77
C LYS A 171 14.98 -13.11 -13.12
N GLU A 172 14.65 -14.35 -13.43
CA GLU A 172 15.06 -15.01 -14.68
C GLU A 172 14.00 -14.85 -15.76
N ASN A 173 12.72 -14.95 -15.38
CA ASN A 173 11.59 -14.81 -16.30
C ASN A 173 10.46 -13.99 -15.65
N PRO A 174 10.44 -12.65 -15.81
CA PRO A 174 9.52 -11.75 -15.10
C PRO A 174 8.02 -12.02 -15.30
N PHE A 175 7.65 -12.72 -16.37
CA PHE A 175 6.27 -13.06 -16.70
C PHE A 175 5.95 -14.54 -16.48
N ASP A 176 6.81 -15.26 -15.75
CA ASP A 176 6.61 -16.66 -15.39
C ASP A 176 6.12 -16.80 -13.96
N VAL A 177 4.91 -17.34 -13.83
CA VAL A 177 4.26 -17.68 -12.58
C VAL A 177 3.60 -19.05 -12.72
N PRO A 178 3.46 -19.81 -11.63
CA PRO A 178 2.74 -21.07 -11.65
C PRO A 178 1.35 -20.92 -12.26
N ALA A 179 0.94 -21.89 -13.09
CA ALA A 179 -0.31 -21.83 -13.86
C ALA A 179 -1.57 -21.76 -12.98
N GLU A 180 -1.45 -22.19 -11.72
CA GLU A 180 -2.51 -22.10 -10.72
C GLU A 180 -2.69 -20.71 -10.11
N TYR A 181 -1.80 -19.74 -10.40
CA TYR A 181 -1.95 -18.38 -9.91
C TYR A 181 -3.02 -17.66 -10.73
N GLU A 182 -3.96 -17.04 -10.03
CA GLU A 182 -5.07 -16.33 -10.66
C GLU A 182 -4.61 -14.99 -11.23
N LYS A 183 -4.90 -14.76 -12.49
CA LYS A 183 -4.64 -13.48 -13.15
C LYS A 183 -5.83 -12.56 -12.92
N LEU A 184 -5.57 -11.40 -12.31
CA LEU A 184 -6.51 -10.30 -12.13
C LEU A 184 -6.31 -9.21 -13.19
#